data_AF-I1XGU8-F1
#
_entry.id   AF-I1XGU8-F1
#
_cell.length_a   1.000
_cell.length_b   1.000
_cell.length_c   1.000
_cell.angle_alpha   90.00
_cell.angle_beta   90.00
_cell.angle_gamma   90.00
#
_symmetry.space_group_name_H-M   'P 1'
#
loop_
_entity.id
_entity.type
_entity.pdbx_description
1 polymer ?
#
loop_
_entity_poly.entity_id
_entity_poly.type
_entity_poly.pdbx_seq_one_letter_code
_entity_poly.pdbx_strand_id
1 'polypeptide(L)'
;MITITRTEFAFATIDASIHEWNTIKTIVRYCANNYRNTELLYCIPGPEEQRLEKLQSLSEIMDHVWGPPPLEDIYRDQLFLITHCIKETEGKDLPNVDDELHANLVNQVYNLGVYDIFDDDNVSDEQWASWQIERSIHNTKTWIIKLHAKQTDKAGKPYVQHPLRVHMRLQKLFPDAAEDVRHAALLHDVMEDCGITSQDLRERGYSESTIQIVDAVTKRPDDGLSYKQRIEQLALTGPLGAIQVKLCDLLDNTDPERLKAPPPEKTKSLSKRYSIAIEILQSRLASSD
;
A
#
# COMPACT_ATOMS: atom_id res chain seq x y z
N MET A 1 -2.02 -24.46 10.26
CA MET A 1 -1.36 -24.89 9.01
C MET A 1 -1.50 -23.72 8.06
N ILE A 2 -0.36 -23.14 7.73
CA ILE A 2 -0.21 -22.05 6.80
C ILE A 2 -0.51 -22.58 5.41
N THR A 3 -1.41 -21.90 4.71
CA THR A 3 -1.59 -22.10 3.28
C THR A 3 -1.17 -20.85 2.54
N ILE A 4 -0.48 -21.05 1.42
CA ILE A 4 -0.06 -19.97 0.53
C ILE A 4 -0.81 -20.15 -0.77
N THR A 5 -1.66 -19.18 -1.11
CA THR A 5 -2.41 -19.21 -2.36
C THR A 5 -1.88 -18.11 -3.26
N ARG A 6 -1.37 -18.51 -4.44
CA ARG A 6 -0.98 -17.55 -5.48
C ARG A 6 -2.19 -16.76 -5.94
N THR A 7 -2.05 -15.46 -6.09
CA THR A 7 -3.09 -14.64 -6.74
C THR A 7 -2.94 -14.69 -8.26
N GLU A 8 -3.82 -14.01 -8.98
CA GLU A 8 -3.71 -13.85 -10.44
C GLU A 8 -2.45 -13.03 -10.84
N PHE A 9 -1.85 -12.34 -9.87
CA PHE A 9 -0.63 -11.57 -10.02
C PHE A 9 0.56 -12.28 -9.34
N ALA A 10 1.80 -11.79 -9.47
CA ALA A 10 2.99 -12.33 -8.80
C ALA A 10 3.02 -12.10 -7.26
N PHE A 11 1.90 -12.39 -6.61
CA PHE A 11 1.68 -12.27 -5.17
C PHE A 11 1.07 -13.57 -4.65
N ALA A 12 1.02 -13.67 -3.32
CA ALA A 12 0.33 -14.73 -2.64
C ALA A 12 -0.35 -14.23 -1.36
N THR A 13 -1.48 -14.84 -1.02
CA THR A 13 -2.07 -14.70 0.31
C THR A 13 -1.47 -15.74 1.24
N ILE A 14 -1.23 -15.36 2.49
CA ILE A 14 -0.87 -16.27 3.57
C ILE A 14 -2.09 -16.40 4.48
N ASP A 15 -2.71 -17.57 4.49
CA ASP A 15 -3.69 -17.91 5.51
C ASP A 15 -2.96 -18.58 6.69
N ALA A 16 -3.03 -17.96 7.86
CA ALA A 16 -2.38 -18.42 9.09
C ALA A 16 -3.26 -18.06 10.28
N SER A 17 -3.25 -18.91 11.32
CA SER A 17 -3.88 -18.55 12.59
C SER A 17 -3.22 -17.32 13.21
N ILE A 18 -3.94 -16.59 14.07
CA ILE A 18 -3.41 -15.42 14.78
C ILE A 18 -2.10 -15.74 15.54
N HIS A 19 -2.00 -16.95 16.11
CA HIS A 19 -0.82 -17.41 16.83
C HIS A 19 0.35 -17.68 15.89
N GLU A 20 0.12 -18.38 14.78
CA GLU A 20 1.12 -18.58 13.72
C GLU A 20 1.61 -17.22 13.19
N TRP A 21 0.70 -16.31 12.86
CA TRP A 21 1.04 -14.98 12.34
C TRP A 21 1.89 -14.16 13.31
N ASN A 22 1.50 -14.08 14.58
CA ASN A 22 2.27 -13.36 15.60
C ASN A 22 3.66 -13.98 15.82
N THR A 23 3.78 -15.29 15.64
CA THR A 23 5.07 -15.99 15.71
C THR A 23 5.95 -15.61 14.52
N ILE A 24 5.40 -15.62 13.30
CA ILE A 24 6.13 -15.18 12.10
C ILE A 24 6.60 -13.72 12.26
N LYS A 25 5.74 -12.82 12.75
CA LYS A 25 6.11 -11.43 13.03
C LYS A 25 7.29 -11.33 14.00
N THR A 26 7.28 -12.14 15.04
CA THR A 26 8.35 -12.15 16.06
C THR A 26 9.66 -12.68 15.47
N ILE A 27 9.61 -13.73 14.66
CA ILE A 27 10.78 -14.27 13.92
C ILE A 27 11.36 -13.22 12.97
N VAL A 28 10.52 -12.61 12.12
CA VAL A 28 10.97 -11.57 11.16
C VAL A 28 11.59 -10.37 11.88
N ARG A 29 10.98 -9.92 12.98
CA ARG A 29 11.51 -8.84 13.80
C ARG A 29 12.85 -9.21 14.45
N TYR A 30 12.97 -10.44 14.94
CA TYR A 30 14.23 -10.95 15.49
C TYR A 30 15.33 -10.92 14.41
N CYS A 31 15.04 -11.43 13.22
CA CYS A 31 15.98 -11.44 12.10
C CYS A 31 16.37 -10.03 11.65
N ALA A 32 15.42 -9.08 11.60
CA ALA A 32 15.69 -7.68 11.27
C ALA A 32 16.64 -7.01 12.29
N ASN A 33 16.45 -7.29 13.58
CA ASN A 33 17.26 -6.72 14.66
C ASN A 33 18.63 -7.40 14.80
N ASN A 34 18.75 -8.67 14.40
CA ASN A 34 19.96 -9.48 14.54
C ASN A 34 20.59 -9.81 13.19
N TYR A 35 20.27 -9.07 12.13
CA TYR A 35 20.62 -9.38 10.74
C TYR A 35 22.10 -9.71 10.51
N ARG A 36 23.02 -9.01 11.20
CA ARG A 36 24.47 -9.26 11.07
C ARG A 36 24.94 -10.57 11.71
N ASN A 37 24.08 -11.18 12.53
CA ASN A 37 24.34 -12.43 13.25
C ASN A 37 23.57 -13.61 12.65
N THR A 38 22.98 -13.45 11.46
CA THR A 38 22.23 -14.50 10.75
C THR A 38 22.85 -14.78 9.38
N GLU A 39 22.64 -15.98 8.83
CA GLU A 39 23.11 -16.32 7.48
C GLU A 39 22.27 -15.65 6.37
N LEU A 40 21.19 -14.94 6.74
CA LEU A 40 20.39 -14.11 5.83
C LEU A 40 21.23 -13.09 5.07
N LEU A 41 22.38 -12.70 5.63
CA LEU A 41 23.31 -11.80 4.96
C LEU A 41 23.89 -12.40 3.67
N TYR A 42 23.92 -13.73 3.53
CA TYR A 42 24.36 -14.44 2.32
C TYR A 42 23.21 -14.91 1.43
N CYS A 43 22.01 -15.09 2.00
CA CYS A 43 20.90 -15.78 1.32
C CYS A 43 19.82 -14.84 0.74
N ILE A 44 19.76 -13.58 1.15
CA ILE A 44 18.79 -12.62 0.61
C ILE A 44 19.22 -12.13 -0.80
N PRO A 45 18.38 -12.27 -1.84
CA PRO A 45 18.69 -11.79 -3.18
C PRO A 45 18.87 -10.27 -3.30
N GLY A 46 19.80 -9.85 -4.17
CA GLY A 46 20.07 -8.45 -4.51
C GLY A 46 21.34 -7.88 -3.87
N PRO A 47 21.60 -6.57 -4.06
CA PRO A 47 22.80 -5.90 -3.55
C PRO A 47 22.88 -5.96 -2.02
N GLU A 48 24.06 -6.23 -1.47
CA GLU A 48 24.28 -6.46 -0.03
C GLU A 48 23.80 -5.28 0.81
N GLU A 49 24.08 -4.06 0.36
CA GLU A 49 23.74 -2.81 1.03
C GLU A 49 22.23 -2.58 1.17
N GLN A 50 21.40 -3.25 0.38
CA GLN A 50 19.93 -3.12 0.41
C GLN A 50 19.24 -4.23 1.21
N ARG A 51 19.93 -5.34 1.52
CA ARG A 51 19.30 -6.54 2.11
C ARG A 51 18.73 -6.28 3.51
N LEU A 52 19.46 -5.55 4.36
CA LEU A 52 18.99 -5.17 5.69
C LEU A 52 17.74 -4.29 5.61
N GLU A 53 17.75 -3.30 4.73
CA GLU A 53 16.63 -2.38 4.56
C GLU A 53 15.37 -3.13 4.12
N LYS A 54 15.49 -4.12 3.22
CA LYS A 54 14.36 -4.98 2.82
C LYS A 54 13.75 -5.71 4.02
N LEU A 55 14.59 -6.26 4.89
CA LEU A 55 14.13 -7.01 6.06
C LEU A 55 13.51 -6.12 7.14
N GLN A 56 14.09 -4.94 7.39
CA GLN A 56 13.52 -3.93 8.29
C GLN A 56 12.18 -3.42 7.76
N SER A 57 12.10 -3.14 6.46
CA SER A 57 10.86 -2.73 5.80
C SER A 57 9.77 -3.79 5.94
N LEU A 58 10.11 -5.06 5.73
CA LEU A 58 9.17 -6.16 5.93
C LEU A 58 8.67 -6.21 7.38
N SER A 59 9.57 -6.11 8.37
CA SER A 59 9.18 -6.09 9.79
C SER A 59 8.23 -4.94 10.12
N GLU A 60 8.49 -3.73 9.62
CA GLU A 60 7.63 -2.56 9.84
C GLU A 60 6.23 -2.74 9.23
N ILE A 61 6.16 -3.23 7.99
CA ILE A 61 4.89 -3.48 7.30
C ILE A 61 4.08 -4.54 8.05
N MET A 62 4.73 -5.63 8.45
CA MET A 62 4.10 -6.70 9.24
C MET A 62 3.57 -6.19 10.59
N ASP A 63 4.23 -5.20 11.20
CA ASP A 63 3.85 -4.67 12.51
C ASP A 63 2.75 -3.60 12.46
N HIS A 64 2.77 -2.74 11.46
CA HIS A 64 1.97 -1.52 11.45
C HIS A 64 0.87 -1.50 10.39
N VAL A 65 0.95 -2.39 9.39
CA VAL A 65 0.06 -2.35 8.22
C VAL A 65 -0.73 -3.63 8.12
N TRP A 66 -0.03 -4.76 8.09
CA TRP A 66 -0.67 -6.05 7.92
C TRP A 66 -1.40 -6.40 9.22
N GLY A 67 -2.72 -6.51 9.12
CA GLY A 67 -3.54 -7.07 10.18
C GLY A 67 -3.16 -8.54 10.46
N PRO A 68 -3.71 -9.14 11.53
CA PRO A 68 -3.64 -10.57 11.75
C PRO A 68 -4.92 -11.28 11.26
N PRO A 69 -4.93 -12.02 10.13
CA PRO A 69 -3.90 -12.17 9.07
C PRO A 69 -3.85 -10.95 8.12
N PRO A 70 -2.84 -10.83 7.24
CA PRO A 70 -2.62 -9.65 6.40
C PRO A 70 -3.88 -9.29 5.59
N LEU A 71 -4.22 -8.01 5.57
CA LEU A 71 -5.32 -7.47 4.77
C LEU A 71 -4.96 -7.36 3.27
N GLU A 72 -3.68 -7.55 2.94
CA GLU A 72 -3.11 -7.35 1.60
C GLU A 72 -2.30 -8.58 1.17
N ASP A 73 -2.13 -8.73 -0.15
CA ASP A 73 -1.32 -9.79 -0.74
C ASP A 73 0.18 -9.56 -0.48
N ILE A 74 0.93 -10.66 -0.36
CA ILE A 74 2.36 -10.68 -0.07
C ILE A 74 3.13 -10.99 -1.35
N TYR A 75 4.20 -10.24 -1.63
CA TYR A 75 5.06 -10.50 -2.79
C TYR A 75 5.84 -11.78 -2.66
N ARG A 76 6.22 -12.36 -3.80
CA ARG A 76 7.28 -13.37 -3.88
C ARG A 76 8.51 -13.01 -3.04
N ASP A 77 9.06 -11.80 -3.20
CA ASP A 77 10.24 -11.36 -2.46
C ASP A 77 9.99 -11.29 -0.95
N GLN A 78 8.82 -10.81 -0.53
CA GLN A 78 8.45 -10.74 0.90
C GLN A 78 8.22 -12.13 1.48
N LEU A 79 7.56 -13.01 0.74
CA LEU A 79 7.34 -14.40 1.12
C LEU A 79 8.67 -15.17 1.18
N PHE A 80 9.58 -14.92 0.25
CA PHE A 80 10.95 -15.43 0.33
C PHE A 80 11.65 -14.93 1.59
N LEU A 81 11.59 -13.64 1.89
CA LEU A 81 12.19 -13.11 3.11
C LEU A 81 11.58 -13.76 4.36
N ILE A 82 10.26 -13.91 4.44
CA ILE A 82 9.57 -14.60 5.54
C ILE A 82 10.08 -16.04 5.68
N THR A 83 10.09 -16.80 4.57
CA THR A 83 10.50 -18.21 4.59
C THR A 83 11.97 -18.40 4.91
N HIS A 84 12.84 -17.53 4.41
CA HIS A 84 14.26 -17.51 4.77
C HIS A 84 14.45 -17.17 6.26
N CYS A 85 13.70 -16.22 6.81
CA CYS A 85 13.76 -15.93 8.25
C CYS A 85 13.37 -17.14 9.10
N ILE A 86 12.29 -17.83 8.75
CA ILE A 86 11.82 -19.02 9.48
C ILE A 86 12.85 -20.15 9.40
N LYS A 87 13.41 -20.43 8.21
CA LYS A 87 14.43 -21.47 8.03
C LYS A 87 15.73 -21.13 8.75
N GLU A 88 16.18 -19.88 8.65
CA GLU A 88 17.40 -19.39 9.32
C GLU A 88 17.35 -19.59 10.84
N THR A 89 16.15 -19.49 11.42
CA THR A 89 15.98 -19.62 12.86
C THR A 89 15.73 -21.05 13.33
N GLU A 90 15.69 -22.04 12.43
CA GLU A 90 15.49 -23.44 12.79
C GLU A 90 16.45 -23.89 13.91
N GLY A 91 15.89 -24.46 14.97
CA GLY A 91 16.66 -24.96 16.12
C GLY A 91 17.29 -23.87 17.00
N LYS A 92 17.03 -22.58 16.75
CA LYS A 92 17.48 -21.47 17.60
C LYS A 92 16.44 -21.17 18.68
N ASP A 93 16.92 -20.92 19.89
CA ASP A 93 16.12 -20.39 21.00
C ASP A 93 15.82 -18.91 20.74
N LEU A 94 14.54 -18.61 20.48
CA LEU A 94 14.06 -17.29 20.10
C LEU A 94 13.22 -16.67 21.23
N PRO A 95 13.48 -15.40 21.61
CA PRO A 95 12.73 -14.77 22.67
C PRO A 95 11.26 -14.58 22.27
N ASN A 96 10.34 -15.02 23.15
CA ASN A 96 8.88 -14.93 22.96
C ASN A 96 8.34 -15.72 21.76
N VAL A 97 9.03 -16.78 21.37
CA VAL A 97 8.58 -17.73 20.35
C VAL A 97 8.48 -19.11 21.00
N ASP A 98 7.37 -19.80 20.77
CA ASP A 98 7.18 -21.17 21.24
C ASP A 98 7.93 -22.16 20.31
N ASP A 99 8.77 -23.03 20.90
CA ASP A 99 9.66 -23.92 20.14
C ASP A 99 8.89 -24.95 19.30
N GLU A 100 7.78 -25.49 19.82
CA GLU A 100 6.97 -26.47 19.11
C GLU A 100 6.27 -25.82 17.91
N LEU A 101 5.70 -24.64 18.11
CA LEU A 101 5.08 -23.84 17.05
C LEU A 101 6.11 -23.43 16.00
N HIS A 102 7.32 -23.03 16.41
CA HIS A 102 8.41 -22.69 15.50
C HIS A 102 8.85 -23.89 14.65
N ALA A 103 9.08 -25.04 15.26
CA ALA A 103 9.41 -26.26 14.54
C ALA A 103 8.31 -26.66 13.55
N ASN A 104 7.03 -26.45 13.92
CA ASN A 104 5.90 -26.67 13.02
C ASN A 104 5.93 -25.70 11.83
N LEU A 105 6.16 -24.41 12.06
CA LEU A 105 6.31 -23.40 11.00
C LEU A 105 7.44 -23.74 10.02
N VAL A 106 8.59 -24.16 10.54
CA VAL A 106 9.73 -24.60 9.73
C VAL A 106 9.34 -25.75 8.81
N ASN A 107 8.73 -26.81 9.35
CA ASN A 107 8.26 -27.95 8.58
C ASN A 107 7.24 -27.56 7.49
N GLN A 108 6.31 -26.67 7.82
CA GLN A 108 5.34 -26.17 6.85
C GLN A 108 6.02 -25.41 5.72
N VAL A 109 6.97 -24.52 6.03
CA VAL A 109 7.71 -23.73 5.06
C VAL A 109 8.58 -24.58 4.13
N TYR A 110 9.18 -25.68 4.61
CA TYR A 110 9.89 -26.64 3.74
C TYR A 110 8.96 -27.32 2.75
N ASN A 111 7.73 -27.64 3.15
CA ASN A 111 6.75 -28.32 2.29
C ASN A 111 6.03 -27.38 1.31
N LEU A 112 6.02 -26.07 1.57
CA LEU A 112 5.28 -25.08 0.78
C LEU A 112 5.86 -24.82 -0.61
N GLY A 113 7.12 -25.19 -0.88
CA GLY A 113 7.72 -25.05 -2.22
C GLY A 113 7.63 -23.62 -2.78
N VAL A 114 7.92 -22.59 -1.97
CA VAL A 114 7.70 -21.17 -2.33
C VAL A 114 8.32 -20.75 -3.67
N TYR A 115 9.43 -21.38 -4.07
CA TYR A 115 10.04 -21.17 -5.38
C TYR A 115 9.12 -21.60 -6.53
N ASP A 116 8.42 -22.71 -6.35
CA ASP A 116 7.55 -23.35 -7.34
C ASP A 116 6.17 -22.66 -7.44
N ILE A 117 5.82 -21.79 -6.47
CA ILE A 117 4.57 -21.02 -6.48
C ILE A 117 4.54 -20.01 -7.64
N PHE A 118 5.71 -19.51 -8.06
CA PHE A 118 5.86 -18.53 -9.12
C PHE A 118 6.55 -19.19 -10.32
N ASP A 119 5.74 -19.79 -11.19
CA ASP A 119 6.16 -20.41 -12.45
C ASP A 119 6.55 -19.34 -13.48
N ASP A 120 7.74 -18.76 -13.30
CA ASP A 120 8.29 -17.69 -14.15
C ASP A 120 8.57 -18.17 -15.59
N ASP A 121 8.83 -19.46 -15.76
CA ASP A 121 9.25 -20.05 -17.04
C ASP A 121 8.10 -20.13 -18.07
N ASN A 122 6.84 -19.99 -17.63
CA ASN A 122 5.65 -20.08 -18.47
C ASN A 122 4.81 -18.78 -18.52
N VAL A 123 5.38 -17.64 -18.11
CA VAL A 123 4.68 -16.34 -18.07
C VAL A 123 4.74 -15.68 -19.46
N SER A 124 3.60 -15.18 -19.97
CA SER A 124 3.60 -14.39 -21.21
C SER A 124 4.15 -12.98 -20.99
N ASP A 125 4.60 -12.32 -22.05
CA ASP A 125 5.08 -10.93 -21.98
C ASP A 125 3.99 -9.98 -21.42
N GLU A 126 2.72 -10.18 -21.79
CA GLU A 126 1.60 -9.38 -21.26
C GLU A 126 1.38 -9.62 -19.76
N GLN A 127 1.47 -10.87 -19.33
CA GLN A 127 1.34 -11.23 -17.93
C GLN A 127 2.51 -10.68 -17.11
N TRP A 128 3.72 -10.74 -17.65
CA TRP A 128 4.90 -10.12 -17.04
C TRP A 128 4.76 -8.60 -16.90
N ALA A 129 4.29 -7.92 -17.95
CA ALA A 129 4.03 -6.48 -17.93
C ALA A 129 2.99 -6.12 -16.86
N SER A 130 1.89 -6.89 -16.78
CA SER A 130 0.88 -6.72 -15.72
C SER A 130 1.48 -6.87 -14.32
N TRP A 131 2.35 -7.86 -14.11
CA TRP A 131 3.02 -8.06 -12.83
C TRP A 131 3.98 -6.93 -12.47
N GLN A 132 4.68 -6.35 -13.44
CA GLN A 132 5.53 -5.18 -13.20
C GLN A 132 4.72 -3.98 -12.75
N ILE A 133 3.57 -3.73 -13.37
CA ILE A 133 2.63 -2.67 -12.95
C ILE A 133 2.18 -2.93 -11.52
N GLU A 134 1.69 -4.12 -11.20
CA GLU A 134 1.23 -4.41 -9.84
C GLU A 134 2.35 -4.31 -8.79
N ARG A 135 3.57 -4.77 -9.14
CA ARG A 135 4.79 -4.58 -8.33
C ARG A 135 5.09 -3.11 -8.06
N SER A 136 5.02 -2.29 -9.10
CA SER A 136 5.20 -0.85 -9.03
C SER A 136 4.17 -0.22 -8.07
N ILE A 137 2.88 -0.56 -8.21
CA ILE A 137 1.80 -0.05 -7.36
C ILE A 137 2.00 -0.39 -5.88
N HIS A 138 2.43 -1.61 -5.54
CA HIS A 138 2.71 -1.93 -4.14
C HIS A 138 3.94 -1.27 -3.57
N ASN A 139 4.99 -1.06 -4.37
CA ASN A 139 6.13 -0.28 -3.90
C ASN A 139 5.66 1.11 -3.44
N THR A 140 4.73 1.71 -4.19
CA THR A 140 4.04 2.93 -3.79
C THR A 140 3.24 2.76 -2.49
N LYS A 141 2.42 1.69 -2.37
CA LYS A 141 1.69 1.38 -1.11
C LYS A 141 2.64 1.31 0.09
N THR A 142 3.70 0.53 -0.03
CA THR A 142 4.73 0.34 1.00
C THR A 142 5.39 1.66 1.39
N TRP A 143 5.63 2.54 0.41
CA TRP A 143 6.23 3.83 0.70
C TRP A 143 5.27 4.77 1.44
N ILE A 144 4.01 4.90 0.98
CA ILE A 144 3.03 5.76 1.65
C ILE A 144 2.72 5.29 3.07
N ILE A 145 2.78 3.98 3.32
CA ILE A 145 2.71 3.38 4.64
C ILE A 145 3.75 4.00 5.58
N LYS A 146 5.00 4.07 5.12
CA LYS A 146 6.11 4.61 5.92
C LYS A 146 5.95 6.11 6.14
N LEU A 147 5.54 6.84 5.10
CA LEU A 147 5.32 8.29 5.18
C LEU A 147 4.22 8.65 6.19
N HIS A 148 3.09 7.93 6.17
CA HIS A 148 1.95 8.19 7.05
C HIS A 148 1.99 7.41 8.37
N ALA A 149 3.08 6.69 8.68
CA ALA A 149 3.16 5.79 9.84
C ALA A 149 2.86 6.46 11.19
N LYS A 150 3.18 7.75 11.33
CA LYS A 150 2.96 8.53 12.56
C LYS A 150 1.70 9.41 12.52
N GLN A 151 0.89 9.28 11.48
CA GLN A 151 -0.29 10.11 11.26
C GLN A 151 -1.56 9.36 11.63
N THR A 152 -2.48 10.09 12.28
CA THR A 152 -3.81 9.58 12.61
C THR A 152 -4.87 10.46 11.97
N ASP A 153 -5.95 9.85 11.51
CA ASP A 153 -7.10 10.58 11.01
C ASP A 153 -7.89 11.26 12.15
N LYS A 154 -8.94 12.01 11.77
CA LYS A 154 -9.80 12.74 12.73
C LYS A 154 -10.55 11.83 13.71
N ALA A 155 -10.62 10.53 13.43
CA ALA A 155 -11.23 9.51 14.28
C ALA A 155 -10.18 8.73 15.10
N GLY A 156 -8.90 9.13 15.06
CA GLY A 156 -7.81 8.47 15.77
C GLY A 156 -7.32 7.17 15.15
N LYS A 157 -7.74 6.85 13.91
CA LYS A 157 -7.27 5.66 13.17
C LYS A 157 -6.00 5.97 12.38
N PRO A 158 -5.15 4.98 12.06
CA PRO A 158 -3.98 5.20 11.20
C PRO A 158 -4.38 5.85 9.88
N TYR A 159 -3.79 6.99 9.56
CA TYR A 159 -4.20 7.79 8.40
C TYR A 159 -3.94 7.05 7.08
N VAL A 160 -2.90 6.21 7.00
CA VAL A 160 -2.55 5.39 5.82
C VAL A 160 -3.73 4.61 5.22
N GLN A 161 -4.73 4.27 6.04
CA GLN A 161 -5.93 3.59 5.56
C GLN A 161 -6.71 4.42 4.53
N HIS A 162 -6.62 5.76 4.56
CA HIS A 162 -7.32 6.63 3.61
C HIS A 162 -6.77 6.50 2.18
N PRO A 163 -5.49 6.76 1.88
CA PRO A 163 -4.95 6.56 0.54
C PRO A 163 -5.17 5.14 -0.03
N LEU A 164 -5.08 4.10 0.81
CA LEU A 164 -5.37 2.73 0.39
C LEU A 164 -6.83 2.55 -0.04
N ARG A 165 -7.79 3.10 0.71
CA ARG A 165 -9.22 3.05 0.33
C ARG A 165 -9.52 3.90 -0.91
N VAL A 166 -8.86 5.05 -1.07
CA VAL A 166 -8.96 5.87 -2.28
C VAL A 166 -8.51 5.09 -3.51
N HIS A 167 -7.36 4.41 -3.43
CA HIS A 167 -6.88 3.52 -4.49
C HIS A 167 -7.87 2.36 -4.78
N MET A 168 -8.40 1.70 -3.75
CA MET A 168 -9.41 0.64 -3.94
C MET A 168 -10.69 1.17 -4.61
N ARG A 169 -11.14 2.38 -4.25
CA ARG A 169 -12.28 3.03 -4.90
C ARG A 169 -11.99 3.34 -6.36
N LEU A 170 -10.79 3.83 -6.66
CA LEU A 170 -10.36 4.11 -8.03
C LEU A 170 -10.45 2.83 -8.87
N GLN A 171 -9.86 1.71 -8.41
CA GLN A 171 -9.91 0.45 -9.14
C GLN A 171 -11.34 -0.05 -9.38
N LYS A 172 -12.25 0.17 -8.43
CA LYS A 172 -13.65 -0.24 -8.55
C LYS A 172 -14.46 0.64 -9.52
N LEU A 173 -14.23 1.95 -9.51
CA LEU A 173 -14.99 2.90 -10.33
C LEU A 173 -14.39 3.08 -11.73
N PHE A 174 -13.09 2.88 -11.86
CA PHE A 174 -12.30 3.08 -13.07
C PHE A 174 -11.34 1.89 -13.25
N PRO A 175 -11.86 0.70 -13.62
CA PRO A 175 -11.05 -0.51 -13.76
C PRO A 175 -9.94 -0.36 -14.82
N ASP A 176 -10.16 0.47 -15.84
CA ASP A 176 -9.20 0.77 -16.90
C ASP A 176 -8.27 1.95 -16.58
N ALA A 177 -8.23 2.41 -15.33
CA ALA A 177 -7.36 3.51 -14.92
C ALA A 177 -5.89 3.14 -15.16
N ALA A 178 -5.17 4.01 -15.89
CA ALA A 178 -3.76 3.85 -16.16
C ALA A 178 -2.92 3.77 -14.88
N GLU A 179 -1.76 3.12 -14.96
CA GLU A 179 -0.80 2.98 -13.84
C GLU A 179 -0.52 4.33 -13.15
N ASP A 180 -0.33 5.39 -13.93
CA ASP A 180 -0.04 6.73 -13.41
C ASP A 180 -1.13 7.25 -12.45
N VAL A 181 -2.39 6.98 -12.77
CA VAL A 181 -3.56 7.40 -11.97
C VAL A 181 -3.65 6.58 -10.68
N ARG A 182 -3.31 5.29 -10.76
CA ARG A 182 -3.27 4.39 -9.61
C ARG A 182 -2.17 4.80 -8.62
N HIS A 183 -0.97 5.14 -9.11
CA HIS A 183 0.07 5.75 -8.28
C HIS A 183 -0.40 7.06 -7.66
N ALA A 184 -0.99 7.94 -8.45
CA ALA A 184 -1.45 9.23 -7.96
C ALA A 184 -2.54 9.10 -6.89
N ALA A 185 -3.44 8.11 -6.98
CA ALA A 185 -4.42 7.83 -5.93
C ALA A 185 -3.77 7.45 -4.59
N LEU A 186 -2.67 6.70 -4.61
CA LEU A 186 -1.91 6.37 -3.41
C LEU A 186 -1.13 7.58 -2.88
N LEU A 187 -0.60 8.42 -3.78
CA LEU A 187 0.26 9.54 -3.45
C LEU A 187 -0.46 10.86 -3.17
N HIS A 188 -1.78 10.94 -3.39
CA HIS A 188 -2.48 12.22 -3.52
C HIS A 188 -2.27 13.21 -2.37
N ASP A 189 -2.09 12.73 -1.12
CA ASP A 189 -1.93 13.58 0.07
C ASP A 189 -0.47 13.66 0.57
N VAL A 190 0.50 12.96 -0.05
CA VAL A 190 1.90 12.95 0.46
C VAL A 190 2.57 14.33 0.37
N MET A 191 2.19 15.13 -0.63
CA MET A 191 2.70 16.50 -0.77
C MET A 191 2.07 17.47 0.23
N GLU A 192 0.86 17.19 0.71
CA GLU A 192 0.19 18.00 1.75
C GLU A 192 0.66 17.62 3.16
N ASP A 193 0.71 16.32 3.44
CA ASP A 193 0.78 15.81 4.80
C ASP A 193 2.15 15.23 5.19
N CYS A 194 2.99 14.88 4.23
CA CYS A 194 4.25 14.16 4.47
C CYS A 194 5.51 14.97 4.15
N GLY A 195 5.38 16.22 3.71
CA GLY A 195 6.52 17.08 3.35
C GLY A 195 7.26 16.61 2.10
N ILE A 196 6.65 15.75 1.29
CA ILE A 196 7.20 15.29 0.01
C ILE A 196 7.00 16.38 -1.05
N THR A 197 8.00 16.59 -1.89
CA THR A 197 7.93 17.54 -3.00
C THR A 197 7.75 16.82 -4.34
N SER A 198 7.34 17.56 -5.38
CA SER A 198 7.30 17.02 -6.74
C SER A 198 8.68 16.59 -7.24
N GLN A 199 9.75 17.19 -6.72
CA GLN A 199 11.12 16.79 -7.02
C GLN A 199 11.46 15.44 -6.39
N ASP A 200 11.06 15.19 -5.15
CA ASP A 200 11.23 13.88 -4.50
C ASP A 200 10.51 12.77 -5.26
N LEU A 201 9.30 13.05 -5.78
CA LEU A 201 8.57 12.10 -6.63
C LEU A 201 9.33 11.78 -7.92
N ARG A 202 9.89 12.81 -8.57
CA ARG A 202 10.70 12.65 -9.78
C ARG A 202 11.96 11.84 -9.53
N GLU A 203 12.66 12.10 -8.43
CA GLU A 203 13.89 11.38 -8.04
C GLU A 203 13.62 9.91 -7.72
N ARG A 204 12.39 9.57 -7.31
CA ARG A 204 11.94 8.19 -7.09
C ARG A 204 11.48 7.49 -8.37
N GLY A 205 11.49 8.18 -9.50
CA GLY A 205 11.17 7.61 -10.81
C GLY A 205 9.69 7.61 -11.16
N TYR A 206 8.84 8.36 -10.46
CA TYR A 206 7.45 8.54 -10.88
C TYR A 206 7.39 9.36 -12.19
N SER A 207 6.45 9.00 -13.06
CA SER A 207 6.25 9.68 -14.33
C SER A 207 5.80 11.13 -14.13
N GLU A 208 6.08 12.01 -15.08
CA GLU A 208 5.54 13.39 -15.06
C GLU A 208 4.01 13.39 -15.04
N SER A 209 3.37 12.39 -15.65
CA SER A 209 1.92 12.20 -15.63
C SER A 209 1.42 11.96 -14.19
N THR A 210 2.02 11.03 -13.44
CA THR A 210 1.73 10.84 -12.01
C THR A 210 1.93 12.13 -11.22
N ILE A 211 3.07 12.81 -11.42
CA ILE A 211 3.40 14.03 -10.68
C ILE A 211 2.39 15.15 -10.97
N GLN A 212 2.00 15.34 -12.23
CA GLN A 212 0.97 16.33 -12.62
C GLN A 212 -0.40 16.03 -12.00
N ILE A 213 -0.78 14.74 -11.92
CA ILE A 213 -2.03 14.35 -11.28
C ILE A 213 -1.99 14.66 -9.78
N VAL A 214 -0.91 14.27 -9.09
CA VAL A 214 -0.74 14.54 -7.65
C VAL A 214 -0.73 16.06 -7.39
N ASP A 215 -0.01 16.82 -8.19
CA ASP A 215 0.07 18.28 -8.05
C ASP A 215 -1.31 18.94 -8.26
N ALA A 216 -2.09 18.47 -9.23
CA ALA A 216 -3.42 19.00 -9.52
C ALA A 216 -4.43 18.75 -8.40
N VAL A 217 -4.29 17.67 -7.63
CA VAL A 217 -5.17 17.36 -6.48
C VAL A 217 -4.65 17.93 -5.15
N THR A 218 -3.37 18.33 -5.11
CA THR A 218 -2.72 18.94 -3.95
C THR A 218 -3.25 20.36 -3.68
N LYS A 219 -3.67 20.61 -2.45
CA LYS A 219 -4.16 21.88 -1.96
C LYS A 219 -3.01 22.78 -1.51
N ARG A 220 -2.86 23.90 -2.19
CA ARG A 220 -1.95 25.00 -1.85
C ARG A 220 -2.72 26.09 -1.09
N PRO A 221 -2.47 26.31 0.20
CA PRO A 221 -3.22 27.30 0.98
C PRO A 221 -2.99 28.75 0.51
N ASP A 222 -1.87 29.01 -0.17
CA ASP A 222 -1.42 30.36 -0.51
C ASP A 222 -1.91 30.87 -1.88
N ASP A 223 -2.71 30.08 -2.62
CA ASP A 223 -3.18 30.46 -3.96
C ASP A 223 -4.43 31.36 -3.97
N GLY A 224 -5.02 31.61 -2.80
CA GLY A 224 -6.21 32.46 -2.65
C GLY A 224 -7.49 31.88 -3.24
N LEU A 225 -7.47 30.65 -3.76
CA LEU A 225 -8.65 30.03 -4.35
C LEU A 225 -9.56 29.45 -3.28
N SER A 226 -10.86 29.75 -3.38
CA SER A 226 -11.86 29.02 -2.61
C SER A 226 -11.91 27.55 -3.03
N TYR A 227 -12.37 26.69 -2.12
CA TYR A 227 -12.53 25.26 -2.43
C TYR A 227 -13.41 25.00 -3.66
N LYS A 228 -14.49 25.77 -3.84
CA LYS A 228 -15.37 25.63 -5.00
C LYS A 228 -14.61 25.97 -6.30
N GLN A 229 -13.88 27.09 -6.31
CA GLN A 229 -13.07 27.50 -7.47
C GLN A 229 -12.00 26.45 -7.80
N ARG A 230 -11.37 25.84 -6.79
CA ARG A 230 -10.39 24.78 -7.00
C ARG A 230 -11.01 23.54 -7.68
N ILE A 231 -12.20 23.13 -7.25
CA ILE A 231 -12.93 22.01 -7.90
C ILE A 231 -13.37 22.37 -9.32
N GLU A 232 -13.90 23.58 -9.53
CA GLU A 232 -14.31 24.05 -10.87
C GLU A 232 -13.11 24.13 -11.83
N GLN A 233 -11.97 24.63 -11.35
CA GLN A 233 -10.73 24.67 -12.13
C GLN A 233 -10.21 23.27 -12.43
N LEU A 234 -10.19 22.37 -11.45
CA LEU A 234 -9.80 20.97 -11.65
C LEU A 234 -10.69 20.29 -12.70
N ALA A 235 -12.00 20.50 -12.63
CA ALA A 235 -12.93 19.95 -13.62
C ALA A 235 -12.71 20.56 -15.02
N LEU A 236 -12.41 21.85 -15.11
CA LEU A 236 -12.26 22.54 -16.39
C LEU A 236 -10.94 22.20 -17.09
N THR A 237 -9.82 22.21 -16.37
CA THR A 237 -8.47 22.15 -16.96
C THR A 237 -7.58 21.04 -16.41
N GLY A 238 -8.02 20.31 -15.38
CA GLY A 238 -7.25 19.24 -14.78
C GLY A 238 -7.13 18.01 -15.69
N PRO A 239 -6.07 17.20 -15.54
CA PRO A 239 -5.98 15.91 -16.22
C PRO A 239 -7.11 14.99 -15.74
N LEU A 240 -7.64 14.13 -16.62
CA LEU A 240 -8.75 13.22 -16.29
C LEU A 240 -8.42 12.35 -15.07
N GLY A 241 -7.18 11.88 -14.96
CA GLY A 241 -6.71 11.13 -13.79
C GLY A 241 -6.87 11.90 -12.47
N ALA A 242 -6.65 13.22 -12.45
CA ALA A 242 -6.81 14.02 -11.23
C ALA A 242 -8.28 14.19 -10.85
N ILE A 243 -9.18 14.26 -11.83
CA ILE A 243 -10.63 14.27 -11.59
C ILE A 243 -11.08 12.92 -10.98
N GLN A 244 -10.59 11.81 -11.53
CA GLN A 244 -10.87 10.45 -11.00
C GLN A 244 -10.37 10.28 -9.56
N VAL A 245 -9.11 10.67 -9.30
CA VAL A 245 -8.51 10.62 -7.96
C VAL A 245 -9.29 11.51 -6.99
N LYS A 246 -9.60 12.76 -7.36
CA LYS A 246 -10.31 13.68 -6.48
C LYS A 246 -11.72 13.23 -6.18
N LEU A 247 -12.41 12.62 -7.14
CA LEU A 247 -13.72 12.02 -6.92
C LEU A 247 -13.63 10.87 -5.89
N CYS A 248 -12.64 9.98 -6.02
CA CYS A 248 -12.45 8.88 -5.08
C CYS A 248 -12.12 9.36 -3.66
N ASP A 249 -11.27 10.38 -3.53
CA ASP A 249 -10.97 11.07 -2.27
C ASP A 249 -12.26 11.60 -1.60
N LEU A 250 -13.06 12.38 -2.34
CA LEU A 250 -14.30 12.96 -1.80
C LEU A 250 -15.33 11.89 -1.42
N LEU A 251 -15.40 10.79 -2.16
CA LEU A 251 -16.27 9.68 -1.85
C LEU A 251 -15.81 8.91 -0.59
N ASP A 252 -14.52 8.74 -0.35
CA ASP A 252 -14.01 8.18 0.92
C ASP A 252 -14.27 9.12 2.09
N ASN A 253 -14.08 10.42 1.88
CA ASN A 253 -14.30 11.44 2.90
C ASN A 253 -15.77 11.66 3.28
N THR A 254 -16.70 11.27 2.40
CA THR A 254 -18.15 11.34 2.64
C THR A 254 -18.77 9.99 3.00
N ASP A 255 -17.98 8.92 3.13
CA ASP A 255 -18.52 7.57 3.32
C ASP A 255 -19.30 7.44 4.65
N PRO A 256 -20.63 7.15 4.59
CA PRO A 256 -21.46 7.03 5.78
C PRO A 256 -21.00 5.93 6.75
N GLU A 257 -20.42 4.83 6.23
CA GLU A 257 -19.92 3.73 7.07
C GLU A 257 -18.69 4.15 7.89
N ARG A 258 -17.96 5.19 7.44
CA ARG A 258 -16.85 5.80 8.16
C ARG A 258 -17.33 6.83 9.18
N LEU A 259 -18.36 7.59 8.85
CA LEU A 259 -18.89 8.69 9.67
C LEU A 259 -19.78 8.23 10.85
N LYS A 260 -19.58 7.00 11.37
CA LYS A 260 -20.38 6.35 12.44
C LYS A 260 -20.51 7.12 13.77
N ALA A 261 -19.89 8.28 13.91
CA ALA A 261 -20.18 9.26 14.96
C ALA A 261 -20.61 10.59 14.32
N PRO A 262 -21.79 11.16 14.67
CA PRO A 262 -22.23 12.43 14.11
C PRO A 262 -21.31 13.55 14.60
N PRO A 263 -20.62 14.30 13.72
CA PRO A 263 -19.76 15.38 14.18
C PRO A 263 -20.61 16.67 14.38
N PRO A 264 -20.15 17.60 15.23
CA PRO A 264 -20.86 18.85 15.55
C PRO A 264 -21.22 19.66 14.29
N GLU A 265 -22.15 20.62 14.39
CA GLU A 265 -22.82 21.37 13.29
C GLU A 265 -22.00 21.71 12.02
N LYS A 266 -20.67 21.86 12.14
CA LYS A 266 -19.72 22.00 11.02
C LYS A 266 -19.86 20.94 9.92
N THR A 267 -20.36 19.73 10.21
CA THR A 267 -20.44 18.64 9.22
C THR A 267 -21.53 18.83 8.14
N LYS A 268 -22.64 19.51 8.46
CA LYS A 268 -23.73 19.71 7.49
C LYS A 268 -23.30 20.60 6.33
N SER A 269 -22.48 21.64 6.59
CA SER A 269 -21.98 22.53 5.54
C SER A 269 -20.88 21.88 4.70
N LEU A 270 -20.05 21.02 5.31
CA LEU A 270 -19.03 20.22 4.64
C LEU A 270 -19.64 19.18 3.69
N SER A 271 -20.66 18.44 4.16
CA SER A 271 -21.37 17.46 3.32
C SER A 271 -21.99 18.13 2.09
N LYS A 272 -22.69 19.26 2.25
CA LYS A 272 -23.26 20.00 1.11
C LYS A 272 -22.19 20.49 0.12
N ARG A 273 -21.04 20.95 0.61
CA ARG A 273 -19.91 21.37 -0.24
C ARG A 273 -19.31 20.20 -1.01
N TYR A 274 -19.20 19.03 -0.39
CA TYR A 274 -18.67 17.83 -1.03
C TYR A 274 -19.66 17.25 -2.05
N SER A 275 -20.97 17.27 -1.79
CA SER A 275 -21.97 16.87 -2.78
C SER A 275 -21.88 17.69 -4.07
N ILE A 276 -21.80 19.03 -3.96
CA ILE A 276 -21.64 19.90 -5.13
C ILE A 276 -20.33 19.58 -5.88
N ALA A 277 -19.24 19.36 -5.15
CA ALA A 277 -17.97 19.01 -5.77
C ALA A 277 -18.03 17.67 -6.51
N ILE A 278 -18.66 16.66 -5.91
CA ILE A 278 -18.87 15.34 -6.53
C ILE A 278 -19.70 15.48 -7.81
N GLU A 279 -20.80 16.25 -7.78
CA GLU A 279 -21.64 16.48 -8.97
C GLU A 279 -20.86 17.13 -10.12
N ILE A 280 -20.01 18.13 -9.82
CA ILE A 280 -19.17 18.80 -10.82
C ILE A 280 -18.19 17.81 -11.46
N LEU A 281 -17.48 17.02 -10.65
CA LEU A 281 -16.47 16.08 -11.14
C LEU A 281 -17.13 14.92 -11.93
N GLN A 282 -18.27 14.40 -11.47
CA GLN A 282 -19.03 13.37 -12.18
C GLN A 282 -19.54 13.89 -13.53
N SER A 283 -20.08 15.11 -13.59
CA SER A 283 -20.52 15.72 -14.84
C SER A 283 -19.37 15.87 -15.85
N ARG A 284 -18.17 16.19 -15.35
CA ARG A 284 -16.97 16.30 -16.19
C ARG A 284 -16.51 14.94 -16.73
N LEU A 285 -16.58 13.88 -15.93
CA LEU A 285 -16.23 12.53 -16.37
C LEU A 285 -17.23 12.03 -17.43
N ALA A 286 -18.53 12.19 -17.21
CA ALA A 286 -19.57 11.77 -18.14
C ALA A 286 -19.58 12.53 -19.49
N SER A 287 -18.91 13.68 -19.57
CA SER A 287 -18.73 14.45 -20.81
C SER A 287 -17.41 14.15 -21.53
N SER A 288 -16.59 13.24 -21.00
CA SER A 288 -15.33 12.79 -21.60
C SER A 288 -15.44 11.47 -22.37
N ASP A 289 -16.54 10.75 -22.19
CA ASP A 289 -16.91 9.54 -22.92
C ASP A 289 -17.52 9.89 -24.29
#